data_AF-A0A2P5X366-F1
#
_entry.id   AF-A0A2P5X366-F1
#
_cell.length_a   1.000
_cell.length_b   1.000
_cell.length_c   1.000
_cell.angle_alpha   90.00
_cell.angle_beta   90.00
_cell.angle_gamma   90.00
#
_symmetry.space_group_name_H-M   'P 1'
#
loop_
_entity.id
_entity.type
_entity.pdbx_description
1 polymer ?
#
loop_
_entity_poly.entity_id
_entity_poly.type
_entity_poly.pdbx_seq_one_letter_code
_entity_poly.pdbx_strand_id
1 'polypeptide(L)'
;MLTITTASASASISPPTTPNLQLINRRHLLLLTSLSLSSFSVSDSVATARGLLQMPPPRLTNRAGESQYESLGIINTNPVAKTSVDSGLSDKGKNQTLKSALELKAMGACERNCWIWPSITQRAYQAAEIIAAVNGVSRRVNDYIHTHTETD
;
A
#
# COMPACT_ATOMS: atom_id res chain seq x y z
N MET A 1 -3.54 49.13 -32.23
CA MET A 1 -4.28 48.24 -33.15
C MET A 1 -3.25 47.43 -33.91
N LEU A 2 -3.01 46.18 -33.51
CA LEU A 2 -2.07 45.26 -34.14
C LEU A 2 -2.70 43.86 -34.13
N THR A 3 -3.03 43.36 -35.31
CA THR A 3 -3.58 42.04 -35.62
C THR A 3 -2.46 41.00 -35.66
N ILE A 4 -2.65 39.85 -35.02
CA ILE A 4 -1.81 38.67 -35.23
C ILE A 4 -2.70 37.47 -35.55
N THR A 5 -2.42 36.91 -36.73
CA THR A 5 -3.11 35.84 -37.44
C THR A 5 -2.76 34.47 -36.86
N THR A 6 -3.76 33.59 -36.79
CA THR A 6 -3.65 32.17 -36.44
C THR A 6 -3.04 31.36 -37.59
N ALA A 7 -2.03 30.53 -37.31
CA ALA A 7 -1.61 29.45 -38.19
C ALA A 7 -1.76 28.11 -37.45
N SER A 8 -2.67 27.27 -37.96
CA SER A 8 -2.91 25.91 -37.51
C SER A 8 -1.97 24.98 -38.29
N ALA A 9 -1.09 24.26 -37.61
CA ALA A 9 -0.23 23.25 -38.22
C ALA A 9 -0.67 21.86 -37.72
N SER A 10 -1.35 21.12 -38.58
CA SER A 10 -1.74 19.72 -38.39
C SER A 10 -0.55 18.80 -38.64
N ALA A 11 0.01 18.20 -37.59
CA ALA A 11 0.98 17.12 -37.72
C ALA A 11 0.26 15.76 -37.71
N SER A 12 0.22 15.10 -38.86
CA SER A 12 -0.28 13.74 -39.02
C SER A 12 0.75 12.74 -38.47
N ILE A 13 0.46 12.16 -37.30
CA ILE A 13 1.24 11.07 -36.72
C ILE A 13 0.54 9.75 -37.07
N SER A 14 1.19 8.93 -37.88
CA SER A 14 0.79 7.56 -38.20
C SER A 14 0.86 6.65 -36.97
N PRO A 15 -0.05 5.66 -36.83
CA PRO A 15 -0.01 4.74 -35.70
C PRO A 15 1.13 3.70 -35.84
N PRO A 16 1.76 3.27 -34.72
CA PRO A 16 2.76 2.22 -34.75
C PRO A 16 2.14 0.84 -34.99
N THR A 17 2.78 0.09 -35.88
CA THR A 17 2.48 -1.29 -36.26
C THR A 17 2.52 -2.24 -35.06
N THR A 18 1.40 -2.92 -34.79
CA THR A 18 1.27 -3.93 -33.72
C THR A 18 1.95 -5.24 -34.09
N PRO A 19 2.76 -5.87 -33.22
CA PRO A 19 3.16 -7.26 -33.40
C PRO A 19 1.96 -8.18 -33.14
N ASN A 20 1.76 -9.12 -34.06
CA ASN A 20 0.69 -10.11 -34.09
C ASN A 20 0.87 -11.12 -32.94
N LEU A 21 0.12 -10.94 -31.84
CA LEU A 21 0.06 -11.90 -30.74
C LEU A 21 -0.87 -13.04 -31.14
N GLN A 22 -0.30 -14.17 -31.53
CA GLN A 22 -1.06 -15.41 -31.73
C GLN A 22 -1.80 -15.76 -30.42
N LEU A 23 -3.13 -15.80 -30.52
CA LEU A 23 -4.04 -16.11 -29.44
C LEU A 23 -3.94 -17.60 -29.11
N ILE A 24 -2.99 -17.97 -28.24
CA ILE A 24 -2.86 -19.33 -27.74
C ILE A 24 -4.10 -19.66 -26.89
N ASN A 25 -4.89 -20.61 -27.37
CA ASN A 25 -6.15 -21.05 -26.79
C ASN A 25 -5.92 -21.69 -25.40
N ARG A 26 -6.28 -20.96 -24.34
CA ARG A 26 -6.02 -21.29 -22.92
C ARG A 26 -6.78 -22.50 -22.35
N ARG A 27 -7.42 -23.33 -23.18
CA ARG A 27 -8.33 -24.40 -22.73
C ARG A 27 -7.79 -25.83 -22.83
N HIS A 28 -6.57 -26.03 -23.35
CA HIS A 28 -5.99 -27.38 -23.49
C HIS A 28 -4.83 -27.71 -22.55
N LEU A 29 -4.43 -26.79 -21.66
CA LEU A 29 -3.29 -27.02 -20.76
C LEU A 29 -3.66 -27.69 -19.42
N LEU A 30 -4.92 -28.07 -19.21
CA LEU A 30 -5.40 -28.63 -17.93
C LEU A 30 -5.69 -30.15 -17.98
N LEU A 31 -5.25 -30.85 -19.01
CA LEU A 31 -5.67 -32.25 -19.24
C LEU A 31 -4.55 -33.31 -19.23
N LEU A 32 -3.29 -32.95 -18.93
CA LEU A 32 -2.16 -33.90 -19.09
C LEU A 32 -1.06 -33.84 -18.01
N THR A 33 -1.38 -33.56 -16.74
CA THR A 33 -0.42 -33.76 -15.63
C THR A 33 -1.09 -34.30 -14.36
N SER A 34 -1.78 -35.43 -14.50
CA SER A 34 -1.98 -36.36 -13.38
C SER A 34 -0.80 -37.35 -13.34
N LEU A 35 -0.41 -37.74 -12.12
CA LEU A 35 0.58 -38.77 -11.76
C LEU A 35 2.06 -38.33 -11.69
N SER A 36 2.47 -37.81 -10.53
CA SER A 36 3.70 -38.24 -9.84
C SER A 36 3.74 -37.68 -8.43
N LEU A 37 3.33 -38.49 -7.44
CA LEU A 37 3.69 -38.29 -6.04
C LEU A 37 5.15 -38.71 -5.89
N SER A 38 6.04 -37.75 -5.73
CA SER A 38 7.38 -37.99 -5.19
C SER A 38 7.60 -37.10 -3.97
N SER A 39 7.97 -37.73 -2.86
CA SER A 39 8.27 -37.09 -1.59
C SER A 39 9.42 -36.09 -1.76
N PHE A 40 9.14 -34.80 -1.69
CA PHE A 40 10.16 -33.76 -1.64
C PHE A 40 10.58 -33.55 -0.18
N SER A 41 11.74 -34.09 0.19
CA SER A 41 12.45 -33.67 1.40
C SER A 41 12.87 -32.22 1.23
N VAL A 42 12.24 -31.31 1.98
CA VAL A 42 12.65 -29.90 2.05
C VAL A 42 13.93 -29.85 2.89
N SER A 43 15.08 -29.91 2.21
CA SER A 43 16.32 -29.40 2.80
C SER A 43 16.24 -27.88 2.74
N ASP A 44 16.22 -27.24 3.91
CA ASP A 44 16.26 -25.79 4.06
C ASP A 44 17.54 -25.25 3.40
N SER A 45 17.40 -24.77 2.17
CA SER A 45 18.43 -23.97 1.52
C SER A 45 18.46 -22.62 2.24
N VAL A 46 19.54 -22.35 2.97
CA VAL A 46 19.81 -21.04 3.55
C VAL A 46 19.88 -20.03 2.41
N ALA A 47 18.78 -19.29 2.24
CA ALA A 47 18.63 -18.27 1.21
C ALA A 47 19.63 -17.14 1.43
N THR A 48 20.72 -17.15 0.65
CA THR A 48 21.67 -16.04 0.59
C THR A 48 21.11 -14.98 -0.37
N ALA A 49 20.18 -14.16 0.11
CA ALA A 49 19.60 -13.08 -0.69
C ALA A 49 20.50 -11.83 -0.65
N ARG A 50 21.32 -11.63 -1.69
CA ARG A 50 22.03 -10.35 -2.00
C ARG A 50 21.50 -9.69 -3.28
N GLY A 51 20.19 -9.72 -3.51
CA GLY A 51 19.60 -9.10 -4.71
C GLY A 51 18.14 -8.73 -4.49
N LEU A 52 17.85 -7.44 -4.69
CA LEU A 52 16.54 -6.76 -4.73
C LEU A 52 15.42 -7.39 -3.90
N LEU A 53 15.19 -6.81 -2.72
CA LEU A 53 13.98 -6.97 -1.94
C LEU A 53 12.76 -6.78 -2.86
N GLN A 54 12.02 -7.85 -3.12
CA GLN A 54 10.72 -7.73 -3.76
C GLN A 54 9.75 -7.09 -2.76
N MET A 55 9.55 -5.78 -2.93
CA MET A 55 8.48 -5.06 -2.27
C MET A 55 7.24 -5.04 -3.16
N PRO A 56 6.03 -5.17 -2.59
CA PRO A 56 5.75 -5.32 -1.16
C PRO A 56 5.70 -6.80 -0.70
N PRO A 57 6.09 -7.13 0.55
CA PRO A 57 5.70 -8.39 1.21
C PRO A 57 4.17 -8.55 1.18
N PRO A 58 3.56 -9.69 1.57
CA PRO A 58 2.11 -9.79 1.73
C PRO A 58 1.63 -8.68 2.68
N ARG A 59 1.25 -7.54 2.09
CA ARG A 59 1.03 -6.29 2.80
C ARG A 59 -0.42 -6.27 3.17
N LEU A 60 -0.66 -6.32 4.47
CA LEU A 60 -1.92 -5.85 4.99
C LEU A 60 -2.06 -4.37 4.58
N THR A 61 -2.96 -4.12 3.63
CA THR A 61 -3.19 -2.80 3.05
C THR A 61 -4.46 -2.27 3.68
N ASN A 62 -4.33 -1.28 4.56
CA ASN A 62 -5.46 -0.59 5.15
C ASN A 62 -5.70 0.74 4.41
N ARG A 63 -6.94 0.98 3.99
CA ARG A 63 -7.33 2.25 3.41
C ARG A 63 -7.69 3.21 4.54
N ALA A 64 -7.08 4.40 4.55
CA ALA A 64 -7.44 5.46 5.48
C ALA A 64 -8.96 5.69 5.47
N GLY A 65 -9.53 5.92 6.65
CA GLY A 65 -10.96 6.20 6.81
C GLY A 65 -11.43 7.45 6.07
N GLU A 66 -12.74 7.66 6.11
CA GLU A 66 -13.42 8.80 5.48
C GLU A 66 -12.76 10.14 5.86
N SER A 67 -12.51 11.00 4.87
CA SER A 67 -11.98 12.34 5.10
C SER A 67 -13.10 13.37 5.32
N GLN A 68 -12.74 14.55 5.83
CA GLN A 68 -13.70 15.66 5.96
C GLN A 68 -14.33 16.06 4.62
N TYR A 69 -13.53 16.14 3.54
CA TYR A 69 -14.04 16.43 2.20
C TYR A 69 -14.94 15.33 1.65
N GLU A 70 -14.62 14.05 1.90
CA GLU A 70 -15.49 12.93 1.52
C GLU A 70 -16.84 12.99 2.25
N SER A 71 -16.84 13.43 3.52
CA SER A 71 -18.08 13.63 4.30
C SER A 71 -18.96 14.74 3.73
N LEU A 72 -18.35 15.77 3.15
CA LEU A 72 -19.04 16.86 2.45
C LEU A 72 -19.43 16.50 1.00
N GLY A 73 -19.13 15.29 0.53
CA GLY A 73 -19.38 14.86 -0.85
C GLY A 73 -18.44 15.49 -1.88
N ILE A 74 -17.35 16.12 -1.45
CA ILE A 74 -16.40 16.83 -2.33
C ILE A 74 -15.25 15.89 -2.68
N ILE A 75 -15.08 15.63 -3.99
CA ILE A 75 -13.92 14.87 -4.48
C ILE A 75 -12.74 15.81 -4.62
N ASN A 76 -11.87 15.79 -3.61
CA ASN A 76 -10.61 16.50 -3.70
C ASN A 76 -9.68 15.77 -4.68
N THR A 77 -9.32 16.40 -5.79
CA THR A 77 -8.36 15.87 -6.78
C THR A 77 -7.01 16.57 -6.70
N ASN A 78 -6.97 17.78 -6.15
CA ASN A 78 -5.77 18.60 -6.07
C ASN A 78 -4.77 18.01 -5.06
N PRO A 79 -3.54 17.68 -5.48
CA PRO A 79 -2.54 17.10 -4.60
C PRO A 79 -2.22 17.99 -3.39
N VAL A 80 -2.16 19.32 -3.58
CA VAL A 80 -1.86 20.28 -2.50
C VAL A 80 -2.98 20.30 -1.46
N ALA A 81 -4.22 20.24 -1.92
CA ALA A 81 -5.36 20.25 -1.02
C ALA A 81 -5.49 18.93 -0.25
N LYS A 82 -5.09 17.78 -0.82
CA LYS A 82 -5.06 16.47 -0.13
C LYS A 82 -4.01 16.40 0.98
N THR A 83 -2.94 17.18 0.86
CA THR A 83 -1.91 17.33 1.90
C THR A 83 -2.21 18.48 2.86
N SER A 84 -3.25 19.27 2.61
CA SER A 84 -3.67 20.32 3.55
C SER A 84 -4.16 19.72 4.86
N VAL A 85 -3.97 20.47 5.95
CA VAL A 85 -4.50 20.17 7.28
C VAL A 85 -6.03 20.03 7.28
N ASP A 86 -6.71 20.72 6.36
CA ASP A 86 -8.17 20.70 6.21
C ASP A 86 -8.69 19.37 5.64
N SER A 87 -7.83 18.59 4.96
CA SER A 87 -8.21 17.30 4.36
C SER A 87 -8.02 16.11 5.30
N GLY A 88 -8.08 16.35 6.61
CA GLY A 88 -7.96 15.32 7.64
C GLY A 88 -9.11 14.30 7.69
N LEU A 89 -9.02 13.39 8.64
CA LEU A 89 -9.97 12.32 8.91
C LEU A 89 -11.26 12.89 9.54
N SER A 90 -12.43 12.50 9.02
CA SER A 90 -13.72 12.84 9.63
C SER A 90 -13.94 12.03 10.92
N ASP A 91 -14.92 12.40 11.74
CA ASP A 91 -15.20 11.64 12.98
C ASP A 91 -15.61 10.19 12.68
N LYS A 92 -16.34 9.98 11.58
CA LYS A 92 -16.65 8.64 11.08
C LYS A 92 -15.39 7.92 10.59
N GLY A 93 -14.46 8.62 9.92
CA GLY A 93 -13.17 8.07 9.51
C GLY A 93 -12.28 7.67 10.69
N LYS A 94 -12.32 8.42 11.80
CA LYS A 94 -11.63 8.07 13.05
C LYS A 94 -12.16 6.77 13.62
N ASN A 95 -13.49 6.62 13.69
CA ASN A 95 -14.12 5.38 14.17
C ASN A 95 -13.80 4.17 13.28
N GLN A 96 -13.80 4.35 11.95
CA GLN A 96 -13.37 3.30 11.01
C GLN A 96 -11.93 2.88 11.26
N THR A 97 -11.03 3.85 11.44
CA THR A 97 -9.61 3.59 11.70
C THR A 97 -9.41 2.89 13.04
N LEU A 98 -10.13 3.32 14.08
CA LEU A 98 -10.06 2.70 15.40
C LEU A 98 -10.54 1.25 15.36
N LYS A 99 -11.64 0.97 14.64
CA LYS A 99 -12.11 -0.41 14.43
C LYS A 99 -11.04 -1.27 13.77
N SER A 100 -10.42 -0.78 12.70
CA SER A 100 -9.31 -1.49 12.05
C SER A 100 -8.10 -1.65 12.97
N ALA A 101 -7.77 -0.65 13.78
CA ALA A 101 -6.64 -0.72 14.69
C ALA A 101 -6.82 -1.84 15.74
N LEU A 102 -8.05 -2.01 16.25
CA LEU A 102 -8.40 -3.08 17.17
C LEU A 102 -8.38 -4.46 16.50
N GLU A 103 -8.86 -4.56 15.26
CA GLU A 103 -8.80 -5.80 14.47
C GLU A 103 -7.35 -6.23 14.25
N LEU A 104 -6.46 -5.29 13.92
CA LEU A 104 -5.03 -5.56 13.78
C LEU A 104 -4.36 -6.04 15.06
N LYS A 105 -4.78 -5.45 16.19
CA LYS A 105 -4.32 -5.89 17.51
C LYS A 105 -4.79 -7.31 17.81
N ALA A 106 -6.05 -7.63 17.53
CA ALA A 106 -6.61 -8.97 17.73
C ALA A 106 -5.92 -10.03 16.85
N MET A 107 -5.44 -9.65 15.67
CA MET A 107 -4.66 -10.52 14.78
C MET A 107 -3.20 -10.70 15.20
N GLY A 108 -2.72 -10.00 16.24
CA GLY A 108 -1.31 -10.03 16.62
C GLY A 108 -0.38 -9.42 15.56
N ALA A 109 -0.90 -8.52 14.70
CA ALA A 109 -0.16 -8.03 13.53
C ALA A 109 1.15 -7.31 13.86
N CYS A 110 1.27 -6.75 15.07
CA CYS A 110 2.42 -5.98 15.53
C CYS A 110 3.23 -6.66 16.67
N GLU A 111 3.05 -7.95 16.95
CA GLU A 111 3.75 -8.65 18.05
C GLU A 111 5.26 -8.84 17.82
N ARG A 112 5.69 -9.00 16.56
CA ARG A 112 7.09 -9.33 16.20
C ARG A 112 7.77 -8.23 15.39
N ASN A 113 7.60 -6.98 15.83
CA ASN A 113 8.02 -5.74 15.17
C ASN A 113 7.15 -5.34 13.97
N CYS A 114 6.60 -4.13 14.05
CA CYS A 114 5.63 -3.59 13.11
C CYS A 114 6.14 -2.27 12.54
N TRP A 115 5.98 -2.08 11.24
CA TRP A 115 6.32 -0.82 10.57
C TRP A 115 5.09 -0.27 9.88
N ILE A 116 4.76 0.99 10.13
CA ILE A 116 3.63 1.67 9.52
C ILE A 116 4.18 2.67 8.50
N TRP A 117 3.80 2.48 7.23
CA TRP A 117 4.21 3.34 6.12
C TRP A 117 2.99 4.13 5.61
N PRO A 118 2.68 5.30 6.19
CA PRO A 118 1.58 6.12 5.71
C PRO A 118 1.89 6.71 4.34
N SER A 119 0.84 6.96 3.55
CA SER A 119 0.96 7.84 2.38
C SER A 119 1.18 9.29 2.80
N ILE A 120 1.64 10.15 1.88
CA ILE A 120 1.88 11.59 2.12
C ILE A 120 0.63 12.41 2.48
N THR A 121 -0.58 11.84 2.44
CA THR A 121 -1.83 12.57 2.71
C THR A 121 -2.09 12.73 4.21
N GLN A 122 -2.69 13.86 4.61
CA GLN A 122 -2.94 14.17 6.02
C GLN A 122 -3.76 13.08 6.73
N ARG A 123 -4.81 12.59 6.08
CA ARG A 123 -5.66 11.51 6.62
C ARG A 123 -4.89 10.21 6.87
N ALA A 124 -3.87 9.92 6.08
CA ALA A 124 -3.09 8.69 6.23
C ALA A 124 -2.13 8.78 7.41
N TYR A 125 -1.55 9.95 7.66
CA TYR A 125 -0.76 10.21 8.87
C TYR A 125 -1.63 10.09 10.13
N GLN A 126 -2.79 10.75 10.16
CA GLN A 126 -3.71 10.65 11.29
C GLN A 126 -4.18 9.22 11.54
N ALA A 127 -4.47 8.47 10.46
CA ALA A 127 -4.85 7.07 10.60
C ALA A 127 -3.70 6.21 11.16
N ALA A 128 -2.48 6.44 10.68
CA ALA A 128 -1.28 5.77 11.17
C ALA A 128 -1.03 6.06 12.65
N GLU A 129 -1.24 7.29 13.11
CA GLU A 129 -1.12 7.66 14.53
C GLU A 129 -2.11 6.88 15.41
N ILE A 130 -3.37 6.76 14.99
CA ILE A 130 -4.39 5.98 15.72
C ILE A 130 -3.98 4.50 15.77
N ILE A 131 -3.58 3.92 14.64
CA ILE A 131 -3.16 2.52 14.57
C ILE A 131 -1.93 2.27 15.44
N ALA A 132 -0.95 3.17 15.38
CA ALA A 132 0.28 3.08 16.15
C ALA A 132 0.01 3.14 17.66
N ALA A 133 -0.85 4.05 18.10
CA ALA A 133 -1.21 4.21 19.51
C ALA A 133 -1.89 2.95 20.08
N VAL A 134 -2.77 2.30 19.32
CA VAL A 134 -3.48 1.08 19.76
C VAL A 134 -2.56 -0.14 19.81
N ASN A 135 -1.61 -0.22 18.87
CA ASN A 135 -0.72 -1.36 18.68
C ASN A 135 0.67 -1.19 19.33
N GLY A 136 0.89 -0.09 20.07
CA GLY A 136 2.16 0.15 20.77
C GLY A 136 3.36 0.39 19.82
N VAL A 137 3.12 0.89 18.61
CA VAL A 137 4.17 1.14 17.63
C VAL A 137 4.79 2.51 17.90
N SER A 138 6.00 2.51 18.47
CA SER A 138 6.79 3.73 18.67
C SER A 138 7.38 4.26 17.36
N ARG A 139 7.56 5.58 17.29
CA ARG A 139 8.33 6.28 16.24
C ARG A 139 9.85 6.08 16.33
N ARG A 140 10.33 5.21 17.23
CA ARG A 140 11.75 5.04 17.54
C ARG A 140 12.27 3.73 16.97
N VAL A 141 13.40 3.81 16.26
CA VAL A 141 14.22 2.67 15.84
C VAL A 141 14.98 2.04 17.03
N ASN A 142 14.96 2.67 18.21
CA ASN A 142 15.65 2.21 19.42
C ASN A 142 14.70 2.28 20.64
N ASP A 143 13.91 1.23 20.87
CA ASP A 143 13.35 0.89 22.19
C ASP A 143 14.02 -0.40 22.75
N TYR A 144 15.25 -0.71 22.30
CA TYR A 144 16.08 -1.80 22.85
C TYR A 144 16.84 -1.42 24.13
N ILE A 145 16.45 -0.35 24.82
CA ILE A 145 17.04 0.04 26.11
C ILE A 145 15.89 0.33 27.07
N HIS A 146 15.32 -0.72 27.68
CA HIS A 146 14.78 -0.76 29.04
C HIS A 146 13.87 -1.99 29.26
N THR A 147 14.44 -3.19 29.25
CA THR A 147 13.83 -4.35 29.94
C THR A 147 14.85 -5.33 30.55
N HIS A 148 16.10 -4.91 30.75
CA HIS A 148 17.08 -5.67 31.54
C HIS A 148 17.78 -4.74 32.53
N THR A 149 17.24 -4.70 33.75
CA THR A 149 17.72 -4.16 35.04
C THR A 149 16.42 -3.81 35.76
N GLU A 150 15.96 -4.52 36.79
CA GLU A 150 16.66 -4.88 38.01
C GLU A 150 15.77 -5.90 38.75
N THR A 151 16.28 -7.11 38.95
CA THR A 151 15.88 -7.98 40.05
C THR A 151 16.97 -7.82 41.10
N ASP A 152 16.61 -7.23 42.24
CA ASP A 152 17.21 -7.49 43.56
C ASP A 152 16.09 -7.36 44.60
#